data_AF-A0A015KK09-F1
#
_entry.id   AF-A0A015KK09-F1
#
_cell.length_a   1.000
_cell.length_b   1.000
_cell.length_c   1.000
_cell.angle_alpha   90.00
_cell.angle_beta   90.00
_cell.angle_gamma   90.00
#
_symmetry.space_group_name_H-M   'P 1'
#
loop_
_entity.id
_entity.type
_entity.pdbx_description
1 polymer ?
#
loop_
_entity_poly.entity_id
_entity_poly.type
_entity_poly.pdbx_seq_one_letter_code
_entity_poly.pdbx_strand_id
1 'polypeptide(L)'
;MREIQVWEHVLKWGLAQSPELPFDITNISKEDFKTLKNNVRQCIPFIRFHNLSSEEFSDKVLPYRKILPKDLLYEDLLKYFMNPNKKSKPRMTTAINEFILIPKLLQFNMPN
;
A
#
# COMPACT_ATOMS: atom_id res chain seq x y z
N MET A 1 1.33 -10.16 7.49
CA MET A 1 0.88 -8.79 7.81
C MET A 1 0.05 -8.27 6.64
N ARG A 2 -1.12 -7.65 6.90
CA ARG A 2 -1.95 -7.04 5.84
C ARG A 2 -1.37 -5.67 5.46
N GLU A 3 -1.52 -5.24 4.21
CA GLU A 3 -1.01 -3.93 3.76
C GLU A 3 -1.63 -2.76 4.52
N ILE A 4 -2.87 -2.88 4.98
CA ILE A 4 -3.50 -1.87 5.84
C ILE A 4 -2.72 -1.67 7.16
N GLN A 5 -2.20 -2.75 7.72
CA GLN A 5 -1.40 -2.68 8.94
C GLN A 5 -0.06 -2.00 8.66
N VAL A 6 0.57 -2.27 7.52
CA VAL A 6 1.82 -1.60 7.11
C VAL A 6 1.58 -0.09 7.01
N TRP A 7 0.50 0.33 6.36
CA TRP A 7 0.09 1.73 6.27
C TRP A 7 -0.10 2.38 7.65
N GLU A 8 -0.85 1.75 8.56
CA GLU A 8 -1.06 2.26 9.91
C GLU A 8 0.25 2.37 10.72
N HIS A 9 1.18 1.42 10.55
CA HIS A 9 2.49 1.48 11.22
C HIS A 9 3.36 2.60 10.66
N VAL A 10 3.36 2.82 9.34
CA VAL A 10 4.08 3.93 8.71
C VAL A 10 3.55 5.27 9.20
N LEU A 11 2.23 5.41 9.33
CA LEU A 11 1.63 6.62 9.90
C LEU A 11 2.03 6.83 11.36
N LYS A 12 1.92 5.80 12.20
CA LYS A 12 2.34 5.87 13.61
C LYS A 12 3.81 6.24 13.75
N TRP A 13 4.67 5.61 12.95
CA TRP A 13 6.09 5.91 12.91
C TRP A 13 6.34 7.36 12.46
N GLY A 14 5.66 7.83 11.41
CA GLY A 14 5.79 9.20 10.92
C GLY A 14 5.35 10.26 11.92
N LEU A 15 4.30 9.98 12.70
CA LEU A 15 3.83 10.83 13.80
C LEU A 15 4.83 10.83 14.96
N ALA A 16 5.39 9.66 15.31
CA ALA A 16 6.37 9.53 16.39
C ALA A 16 7.70 10.28 16.12
N GLN A 17 7.99 10.63 14.87
CA GLN A 17 9.16 11.44 14.51
C GLN A 17 9.03 12.92 14.88
N SER A 18 7.84 13.37 15.28
CA SER A 18 7.60 14.79 15.60
C SER A 18 6.69 14.91 16.82
N PRO A 19 7.26 15.11 18.02
CA PRO A 19 6.51 15.14 19.28
C PRO A 19 5.40 16.20 19.34
N GLU A 20 5.50 17.23 18.49
CA GLU A 20 4.55 18.33 18.39
C GLU A 20 3.34 18.01 17.49
N LEU A 21 3.35 16.89 16.75
CA LEU A 21 2.23 16.51 15.90
C LEU A 21 1.05 16.01 16.73
N PRO A 22 -0.17 16.52 16.51
CA PRO A 22 -1.36 15.97 17.14
C PRO A 22 -1.57 14.52 16.70
N PHE A 23 -1.90 13.65 17.66
CA PHE A 23 -2.21 12.24 17.40
C PHE A 23 -3.54 12.08 16.63
N ASP A 24 -4.42 13.09 16.72
CA ASP A 24 -5.70 13.11 16.04
C ASP A 24 -5.62 13.85 14.69
N ILE A 25 -5.96 13.13 13.62
CA ILE A 25 -6.04 13.65 12.25
C ILE A 25 -7.05 14.77 12.06
N THR A 26 -8.06 14.87 12.91
CA THR A 26 -9.08 15.91 12.81
C THR A 26 -8.51 17.30 13.15
N ASN A 27 -7.41 17.34 13.90
CA ASN A 27 -6.74 18.57 14.35
C ASN A 27 -5.38 18.81 13.70
N ILE A 28 -5.01 18.04 12.67
CA ILE A 28 -3.74 18.25 11.95
C ILE A 28 -3.80 19.59 11.18
N SER A 29 -2.82 20.46 11.43
CA SER A 29 -2.64 21.69 10.67
C SER A 29 -2.02 21.42 9.28
N LYS A 30 -1.91 22.46 8.45
CA LYS A 30 -1.22 22.34 7.15
C LYS A 30 0.27 22.04 7.31
N GLU A 31 0.92 22.64 8.32
CA GLU A 31 2.35 22.43 8.57
C GLU A 31 2.59 21.01 9.09
N ASP A 32 1.69 20.53 9.96
CA ASP A 32 1.71 19.15 10.49
C ASP A 32 1.63 18.12 9.35
N PHE A 33 0.75 18.35 8.37
CA PHE A 33 0.65 17.51 7.18
C PHE A 33 1.95 17.47 6.38
N LYS A 34 2.64 18.61 6.27
CA LYS A 34 3.90 18.73 5.52
C LYS A 34 5.04 18.01 6.25
N THR A 35 5.11 18.15 7.57
CA THR A 35 6.05 17.43 8.43
C THR A 35 5.82 15.92 8.32
N LEU A 36 4.60 15.46 8.53
CA LEU A 36 4.25 14.04 8.42
C LEU A 36 4.56 13.49 7.02
N LYS A 37 4.24 14.26 5.96
CA LYS A 37 4.59 13.91 4.57
C LYS A 37 6.08 13.71 4.39
N ASN A 38 6.91 14.59 4.91
CA ASN A 38 8.36 14.46 4.80
C ASN A 38 8.86 13.23 5.56
N ASN A 39 8.33 12.97 6.75
CA ASN A 39 8.72 11.82 7.57
C ASN A 39 8.43 10.51 6.83
N VAL A 40 7.20 10.31 6.33
CA VAL A 40 6.81 9.02 5.71
C VAL A 40 7.19 8.88 4.24
N ARG A 41 7.69 9.95 3.58
CA ARG A 41 7.94 9.98 2.13
C ARG A 41 8.73 8.78 1.62
N GLN A 42 9.76 8.40 2.35
CA GLN A 42 10.64 7.27 2.01
C GLN A 42 9.96 5.90 2.16
N CYS A 43 8.93 5.79 3.01
CA CYS A 43 8.21 4.55 3.26
C CYS A 43 7.10 4.30 2.22
N ILE A 44 6.50 5.37 1.67
CA ILE A 44 5.37 5.30 0.74
C ILE A 44 5.59 4.31 -0.44
N PRO A 45 6.75 4.30 -1.13
CA PRO A 45 6.97 3.41 -2.27
C PRO A 45 6.92 1.91 -1.93
N PHE A 46 7.11 1.56 -0.65
CA PHE A 46 7.12 0.17 -0.19
C PHE A 46 5.74 -0.37 0.16
N ILE A 47 4.70 0.48 0.20
CA ILE A 47 3.34 0.09 0.57
C ILE A 47 2.56 -0.31 -0.68
N ARG A 48 2.01 -1.53 -0.68
CA ARG A 48 1.26 -2.04 -1.84
C ARG A 48 -0.21 -1.66 -1.74
N PHE A 49 -0.50 -0.37 -1.94
CA PHE A 49 -1.87 0.18 -1.84
C PHE A 49 -2.91 -0.59 -2.67
N HIS A 50 -2.55 -1.13 -3.84
CA HIS A 50 -3.44 -1.94 -4.69
C HIS A 50 -3.99 -3.22 -4.03
N ASN A 51 -3.38 -3.68 -2.94
CA ASN A 51 -3.80 -4.85 -2.19
C ASN A 51 -4.80 -4.53 -1.06
N LEU A 52 -5.14 -3.25 -0.87
CA LEU A 52 -6.19 -2.82 0.06
C LEU A 52 -7.56 -3.10 -0.54
N SER A 53 -8.56 -3.27 0.32
CA SER A 53 -9.96 -3.20 -0.11
C SER A 53 -10.35 -1.75 -0.44
N SER A 54 -11.46 -1.55 -1.18
CA SER A 54 -11.98 -0.18 -1.40
C SER A 54 -12.37 0.50 -0.09
N GLU A 55 -12.88 -0.26 0.88
CA GLU A 55 -13.22 0.22 2.22
C GLU A 55 -11.96 0.65 2.98
N GLU A 56 -10.92 -0.20 3.01
CA GLU A 56 -9.64 0.13 3.66
C GLU A 56 -9.00 1.38 3.03
N PHE A 57 -9.04 1.51 1.70
CA PHE A 57 -8.55 2.70 1.02
C PHE A 57 -9.38 3.95 1.38
N SER A 58 -10.70 3.87 1.31
CA SER A 58 -11.62 4.99 1.60
C SER A 58 -11.47 5.48 3.04
N ASP A 59 -11.41 4.56 4.01
CA ASP A 59 -11.51 4.92 5.42
C ASP A 59 -10.14 5.27 6.02
N LYS A 60 -9.06 4.65 5.52
CA LYS A 60 -7.73 4.76 6.15
C LYS A 60 -6.70 5.50 5.31
N VAL A 61 -6.81 5.50 3.99
CA VAL A 61 -5.81 6.12 3.10
C VAL A 61 -6.29 7.49 2.59
N LEU A 62 -7.55 7.58 2.16
CA LEU A 62 -8.14 8.79 1.60
C LEU A 62 -8.07 10.03 2.54
N PRO A 63 -8.26 9.91 3.87
CA PRO A 63 -8.12 11.04 4.79
C PRO A 63 -6.73 11.69 4.75
N TYR A 64 -5.71 10.90 4.41
CA TYR A 64 -4.31 11.30 4.35
C TYR A 64 -3.81 11.61 2.94
N ARG A 65 -4.70 11.75 1.95
CA ARG A 65 -4.34 11.95 0.53
C ARG A 65 -3.30 13.04 0.26
N LYS A 66 -3.21 14.07 1.12
CA LYS A 66 -2.24 15.18 1.00
C LYS A 66 -0.78 14.74 1.19
N ILE A 67 -0.58 13.62 1.89
CA ILE A 67 0.72 13.00 2.18
C ILE A 67 1.22 12.22 0.96
N LEU A 68 0.30 11.64 0.19
CA LEU A 68 0.62 10.88 -1.00
C LEU A 68 1.18 11.79 -2.11
N PRO A 69 2.19 11.35 -2.87
CA PRO A 69 2.62 12.03 -4.09
C PRO A 69 1.46 12.14 -5.08
N LYS A 70 1.13 13.37 -5.49
CA LYS A 70 0.00 13.67 -6.40
C LYS A 70 0.13 12.94 -7.73
N ASP A 71 1.32 13.01 -8.33
CA ASP A 71 1.47 12.74 -9.77
C ASP A 71 1.70 11.26 -10.11
N LEU A 72 1.99 10.41 -9.11
CA LEU A 72 2.36 9.00 -9.36
C LEU A 72 1.57 7.98 -8.54
N LEU A 73 0.84 8.41 -7.50
CA LEU A 73 0.20 7.47 -6.59
C LEU A 73 -1.26 7.82 -6.31
N TYR A 74 -1.62 9.08 -6.07
CA TYR A 74 -2.99 9.39 -5.68
C TYR A 74 -4.01 9.18 -6.81
N GLU A 75 -3.79 9.77 -8.00
CA GLU A 75 -4.74 9.68 -9.12
C GLU A 75 -4.88 8.25 -9.63
N ASP A 76 -3.77 7.52 -9.73
CA ASP A 76 -3.77 6.11 -10.15
C ASP A 76 -4.52 5.22 -9.16
N LEU A 77 -4.29 5.42 -7.85
CA LEU A 77 -5.03 4.68 -6.82
C LEU A 77 -6.50 5.06 -6.81
N LEU A 78 -6.83 6.35 -6.93
CA LEU A 78 -8.21 6.82 -6.97
C LEU A 78 -8.95 6.19 -8.16
N LYS A 79 -8.34 6.22 -9.36
CA LYS A 79 -8.89 5.58 -10.56
C LYS A 79 -9.07 4.07 -10.39
N TYR A 80 -8.09 3.41 -9.75
CA TYR A 80 -8.17 1.97 -9.46
C TYR A 80 -9.33 1.63 -8.51
N PHE A 81 -9.48 2.38 -7.42
CA PHE A 81 -10.49 2.10 -6.39
C PHE A 81 -11.91 2.55 -6.76
N MET A 82 -12.04 3.54 -7.65
CA MET A 82 -13.32 4.03 -8.17
C MET A 82 -13.84 3.22 -9.36
N ASN A 83 -13.04 2.31 -9.93
CA ASN A 83 -13.48 1.49 -11.04
C ASN A 83 -14.41 0.35 -10.55
N PRO A 84 -15.71 0.36 -10.89
CA PRO A 84 -16.65 -0.70 -10.48
C PRO A 84 -16.35 -2.04 -11.16
N ASN A 85 -15.67 -2.02 -12.31
CA ASN A 85 -15.23 -3.21 -13.05
C ASN A 85 -13.83 -3.68 -12.64
N LYS A 86 -13.34 -3.27 -11.46
CA LYS A 86 -12.04 -3.70 -10.96
C LYS A 86 -12.00 -5.23 -10.91
N LYS A 87 -11.15 -5.82 -11.74
CA LYS A 87 -10.70 -7.19 -11.49
C LYS A 87 -9.78 -7.10 -10.30
N SER A 88 -10.16 -7.71 -9.18
CA SER A 88 -9.21 -7.92 -8.09
C SER A 88 -7.99 -8.57 -8.72
N LYS A 89 -6.82 -7.92 -8.63
CA LYS A 89 -5.59 -8.64 -8.93
C LYS A 89 -5.59 -9.78 -7.92
N PRO A 90 -5.64 -11.05 -8.38
CA PRO A 90 -5.65 -12.16 -7.43
C PRO A 90 -4.45 -11.94 -6.51
N ARG A 91 -4.66 -12.05 -5.20
CA ARG A 91 -3.52 -12.23 -4.30
C ARG A 91 -2.74 -13.36 -4.93
N MET A 92 -1.48 -13.13 -5.30
CA MET A 92 -0.57 -14.24 -5.48
C MET A 92 -0.38 -14.83 -4.07
N THR A 93 -1.34 -15.62 -3.60
CA THR A 93 -1.04 -16.71 -2.69
C THR A 93 -0.06 -17.55 -3.46
N THR A 94 1.13 -17.76 -2.90
CA THR A 94 2.13 -18.68 -3.42
C THR A 94 1.53 -20.09 -3.51
N ALA A 95 0.80 -20.34 -4.59
CA ALA A 95 0.37 -21.63 -5.08
C ALA A 95 0.82 -21.79 -6.55
N ILE A 96 1.82 -21.01 -6.96
CA ILE A 96 2.44 -21.12 -8.28
C ILE A 96 3.48 -22.26 -8.31
N ASN A 97 3.74 -22.94 -7.19
CA ASN A 97 4.88 -23.86 -7.07
C ASN A 97 4.53 -25.35 -6.93
N GLU A 98 3.37 -25.81 -7.37
CA GLU A 98 3.18 -27.26 -7.63
C GLU A 98 2.80 -27.52 -9.09
N PHE A 99 1.76 -26.86 -9.62
CA PHE A 99 1.29 -27.17 -10.99
C PHE A 99 2.14 -26.58 -12.13
N ILE A 100 2.92 -25.51 -11.89
CA ILE A 100 3.81 -24.92 -12.93
C ILE A 100 5.24 -25.50 -12.84
N LEU A 101 5.67 -25.94 -11.67
CA LEU A 101 7.02 -26.50 -11.47
C LEU A 101 7.12 -27.98 -11.87
N ILE A 102 6.10 -28.80 -11.60
CA ILE A 102 6.16 -30.25 -11.89
C ILE A 102 6.42 -30.55 -13.39
N PRO A 103 5.74 -29.89 -14.37
CA PRO A 103 6.02 -30.15 -15.78
C PRO A 103 7.40 -29.68 -16.25
N LYS A 104 7.99 -28.67 -15.58
CA LYS A 104 9.33 -28.14 -15.90
C LYS A 104 10.45 -29.01 -15.34
N LEU A 105 10.24 -29.68 -14.20
CA LEU A 105 11.22 -30.58 -13.59
C LEU A 105 11.30 -31.94 -14.31
N LEU A 106 10.20 -32.41 -14.91
CA LEU A 106 10.18 -33.65 -15.71
C LEU A 106 10.87 -33.52 -17.08
N GLN A 107 11.09 -32.30 -17.58
CA GLN A 107 11.81 -32.06 -18.84
C GLN A 107 13.34 -32.05 -18.68
N PHE A 108 13.85 -31.97 -17.46
CA PHE A 108 15.29 -31.89 -17.18
C PHE A 108 15.96 -33.23 -16.86
N ASN A 109 15.19 -34.32 -16.70
CA ASN A 109 15.72 -35.66 -16.45
C ASN A 109 15.33 -36.64 -17.57
N MET A 110 15.99 -36.50 -18.72
CA MET A 110 16.22 -37.62 -19.62
C MET A 110 17.72 -37.66 -19.88
N PRO A 111 18.48 -38.62 -19.32
CA PRO A 111 19.81 -38.92 -19.82
C PRO A 111 19.69 -39.55 -21.21
N ASN A 112 20.63 -39.19 -22.10
CA ASN A 112 20.85 -39.83 -23.40
C ASN A 112 21.10 -41.33 -23.27
#